data_AF-A0A5N3UL40-F1
#
_entry.id   AF-A0A5N3UL40-F1
#
_cell.length_a   1.000
_cell.length_b   1.000
_cell.length_c   1.000
_cell.angle_alpha   90.00
_cell.angle_beta   90.00
_cell.angle_gamma   90.00
#
_symmetry.space_group_name_H-M   'P 1'
#
loop_
_entity.id
_entity.type
_entity.pdbx_description
1 polymer ?
#
loop_
_entity_poly.entity_id
_entity_poly.type
_entity_poly.pdbx_seq_one_letter_code
_entity_poly.pdbx_strand_id
1 'polypeptide(L)'
;MRPHQVLVRPRHILDDKYPLHTGRLGEVAFSRWRQLEMSRELCHQQEALWELLTTELIYVRKLKIMTDLLAAGLLNLQRVGLLTEVSAEALFGNVPSLIRAHRSFWEEVLGPTLEETRASGQPLDPVSLQDGFLTCSQRFQPYVLYCLRVRQTMAYAREQQDHNPLFHVFVQWCEKHKRSGRQMLGDLLIKPHQRITKYPLLLQAVLKRTPKPQAREALTAMIAAMESFLRHINKQVRQGEEQESLAAAARRVGPYEVLEPSSEEVEKNLRPFSTLDLMAPMLGVAPEHTRQLLLEGPARVKEGREGK
;
A
#
# COMPACT_ATOMS: atom_id res chain seq x y z
N MET A 1 24.51 29.25 -32.65
CA MET A 1 23.05 29.00 -32.60
C MET A 1 22.83 27.70 -31.82
N ARG A 2 22.30 27.77 -30.59
CA ARG A 2 21.97 26.58 -29.79
C ARG A 2 20.47 26.29 -29.94
N PRO A 3 20.05 25.03 -30.12
CA PRO A 3 18.63 24.72 -30.26
C PRO A 3 17.95 24.84 -28.90
N HIS A 4 16.85 25.60 -28.86
CA HIS A 4 15.94 25.65 -27.73
C HIS A 4 15.28 24.28 -27.53
N GLN A 5 15.66 23.57 -26.47
CA GLN A 5 14.90 22.42 -25.99
C GLN A 5 13.63 22.93 -25.31
N VAL A 6 12.50 22.77 -26.01
CA VAL A 6 11.17 22.95 -25.45
C VAL A 6 10.93 21.84 -24.43
N LEU A 7 11.03 22.16 -23.15
CA LEU A 7 10.68 21.27 -22.05
C LEU A 7 9.16 21.08 -22.05
N VAL A 8 8.66 20.03 -22.71
CA VAL A 8 7.25 19.66 -22.68
C VAL A 8 6.91 19.18 -21.27
N ARG A 9 6.22 20.02 -20.49
CA ARG A 9 5.64 19.63 -19.20
C ARG A 9 4.55 18.58 -19.43
N PRO A 10 4.45 17.51 -18.61
CA PRO A 10 3.31 16.61 -18.64
C PRO A 10 2.03 17.41 -18.30
N ARG A 11 1.08 17.49 -19.23
CA ARG A 11 -0.25 18.08 -19.00
C ARG A 11 -1.05 17.16 -18.06
N HIS A 12 -1.40 17.64 -16.87
CA HIS A 12 -2.14 16.86 -15.86
C HIS A 12 -3.65 16.92 -16.11
N ILE A 13 -4.19 15.93 -16.82
CA ILE A 13 -5.62 15.84 -17.24
C ILE A 13 -6.64 15.91 -16.07
N LEU A 14 -6.27 15.46 -14.86
CA LEU A 14 -7.18 15.53 -13.68
C LEU A 14 -7.24 16.92 -13.05
N ASP A 15 -6.18 17.72 -13.17
CA ASP A 15 -6.11 19.03 -12.53
C ASP A 15 -6.89 20.09 -13.34
N ASP A 16 -7.03 19.88 -14.66
CA ASP A 16 -7.83 20.74 -15.56
C ASP A 16 -9.33 20.40 -15.58
N LYS A 17 -9.72 19.11 -15.48
CA LYS A 17 -11.13 18.69 -15.51
C LYS A 17 -11.90 18.95 -14.21
N TYR A 18 -11.22 18.92 -13.07
CA TYR A 18 -11.85 19.13 -11.76
C TYR A 18 -11.04 20.14 -10.93
N PRO A 19 -11.04 21.43 -11.30
CA PRO A 19 -10.27 22.46 -10.61
C PRO A 19 -10.64 22.51 -9.13
N LEU A 20 -9.62 22.35 -8.30
CA LEU A 20 -9.72 22.12 -6.86
C LEU A 20 -9.87 23.43 -6.10
N HIS A 21 -10.90 24.20 -6.41
CA HIS A 21 -11.43 25.16 -5.44
C HIS A 21 -12.21 24.37 -4.38
N THR A 22 -11.47 23.79 -3.43
CA THR A 22 -11.97 23.03 -2.28
C THR A 22 -12.83 23.84 -1.30
N GLY A 23 -13.11 25.12 -1.58
CA GLY A 23 -14.06 25.95 -0.82
C GLY A 23 -15.42 26.06 -1.50
N ARG A 24 -15.48 26.61 -2.71
CA ARG A 24 -16.76 27.02 -3.32
C ARG A 24 -17.64 25.86 -3.82
N LEU A 25 -17.07 24.75 -4.27
CA LEU A 25 -17.86 23.68 -4.90
C LEU A 25 -18.65 22.84 -3.89
N GLY A 26 -18.06 22.56 -2.72
CA GLY A 26 -18.76 21.92 -1.62
C GLY A 26 -19.81 22.85 -1.01
N GLU A 27 -19.46 24.13 -0.81
CA GLU A 27 -20.39 25.12 -0.26
C GLU A 27 -21.63 25.33 -1.14
N VAL A 28 -21.50 25.41 -2.47
CA VAL A 28 -22.67 25.66 -3.35
C VAL A 28 -23.60 24.44 -3.41
N ALA A 29 -23.05 23.22 -3.46
CA ALA A 29 -23.86 21.99 -3.41
C ALA A 29 -24.56 21.84 -2.05
N PHE A 30 -23.82 22.03 -0.94
CA PHE A 30 -24.39 21.99 0.41
C PHE A 30 -25.42 23.10 0.67
N SER A 31 -25.19 24.31 0.15
CA SER A 31 -26.14 25.42 0.24
C SER A 31 -27.44 25.11 -0.48
N ARG A 32 -27.35 24.49 -1.66
CA ARG A 32 -28.50 24.06 -2.46
C ARG A 32 -29.25 22.88 -1.83
N TRP A 33 -28.53 21.96 -1.20
CA TRP A 33 -29.12 20.83 -0.45
C TRP A 33 -29.77 21.26 0.85
N ARG A 34 -29.28 22.34 1.48
CA ARG A 34 -29.90 22.97 2.64
C ARG A 34 -31.16 23.79 2.27
N GLN A 35 -31.32 24.15 0.99
CA GLN A 35 -32.51 24.80 0.43
C GLN A 35 -33.58 23.80 -0.05
N LEU A 36 -33.17 22.60 -0.46
CA LEU A 36 -34.08 21.46 -0.62
C LEU A 36 -34.45 20.96 0.78
N GLU A 37 -35.72 20.62 1.04
CA GLU A 37 -36.18 20.06 2.33
C GLU A 37 -35.64 18.62 2.56
N MET A 38 -34.32 18.45 2.55
CA MET A 38 -33.66 17.18 2.80
C MET A 38 -33.70 16.89 4.30
N SER A 39 -34.04 15.65 4.66
CA SER A 39 -33.97 15.22 6.05
C SER A 39 -32.53 15.37 6.57
N ARG A 40 -32.39 15.69 7.86
CA ARG A 40 -31.08 15.81 8.52
C ARG A 40 -30.21 14.55 8.34
N GLU A 41 -30.85 13.39 8.31
CA GLU A 41 -30.22 12.09 8.06
C GLU A 41 -29.60 12.00 6.66
N LEU A 42 -30.33 12.46 5.64
CA LEU A 42 -29.84 12.49 4.27
C LEU A 42 -28.66 13.45 4.12
N CYS A 43 -28.71 14.64 4.74
CA CYS A 43 -27.57 15.56 4.77
C CYS A 43 -26.31 14.90 5.33
N HIS A 44 -26.41 14.21 6.48
CA HIS A 44 -25.28 13.52 7.09
C HIS A 44 -24.76 12.35 6.23
N GLN A 45 -25.65 11.63 5.53
CA GLN A 45 -25.23 10.58 4.58
C GLN A 45 -24.40 11.19 3.45
N GLN A 46 -24.86 12.31 2.91
CA GLN A 46 -24.17 12.97 1.81
C GLN A 46 -22.84 13.60 2.24
N GLU A 47 -22.72 14.10 3.47
CA GLU A 47 -21.43 14.50 4.06
C GLU A 47 -20.43 13.35 4.05
N ALA A 48 -20.86 12.14 4.42
CA ALA A 48 -20.00 10.96 4.45
C ALA A 48 -19.57 10.51 3.04
N LEU A 49 -20.49 10.55 2.06
CA LEU A 49 -20.15 10.28 0.66
C LEU A 49 -19.18 11.33 0.12
N TRP A 50 -19.43 12.60 0.42
CA TRP A 50 -18.56 13.68 0.00
C TRP A 50 -17.16 13.56 0.61
N GLU A 51 -17.06 13.14 1.87
CA GLU A 51 -15.78 12.82 2.51
C GLU A 51 -15.05 11.71 1.75
N LEU A 52 -15.74 10.63 1.35
CA LEU A 52 -15.14 9.55 0.55
C LEU A 52 -14.53 10.08 -0.75
N LEU A 53 -15.30 10.87 -1.53
CA LEU A 53 -14.85 11.43 -2.81
C LEU A 53 -13.72 12.45 -2.63
N THR A 54 -13.87 13.40 -1.71
CA THR A 54 -12.86 14.46 -1.51
C THR A 54 -11.55 13.89 -0.98
N THR A 55 -11.61 12.94 -0.04
CA THR A 55 -10.40 12.31 0.49
C THR A 55 -9.69 11.45 -0.55
N GLU A 56 -10.37 10.94 -1.57
CA GLU A 56 -9.75 10.25 -2.71
C GLU A 56 -8.85 11.20 -3.52
N LEU A 57 -9.38 12.36 -3.92
CA LEU A 57 -8.62 13.37 -4.66
C LEU A 57 -7.43 13.91 -3.86
N ILE A 58 -7.61 14.09 -2.55
CA ILE A 58 -6.53 14.49 -1.65
C ILE A 58 -5.45 13.41 -1.61
N TYR A 59 -5.84 12.14 -1.56
CA TYR A 59 -4.91 11.03 -1.54
C TYR A 59 -4.12 10.89 -2.85
N VAL A 60 -4.79 10.99 -4.01
CA VAL A 60 -4.11 10.98 -5.32
C VAL A 60 -3.09 12.11 -5.42
N ARG A 61 -3.41 13.30 -4.89
CA ARG A 61 -2.45 14.42 -4.81
C ARG A 61 -1.24 14.08 -3.93
N LYS A 62 -1.44 13.40 -2.80
CA LYS A 62 -0.33 12.93 -1.95
C LYS A 62 0.57 11.94 -2.68
N LEU A 63 -0.01 11.02 -3.46
CA LEU A 63 0.77 10.11 -4.31
C LEU A 63 1.57 10.87 -5.38
N LYS A 64 0.97 11.89 -6.00
CA LYS A 64 1.67 12.75 -6.96
C LYS A 64 2.84 13.51 -6.33
N ILE A 65 2.77 13.92 -5.06
CA ILE A 65 3.93 14.53 -4.37
C ILE A 65 5.11 13.56 -4.32
N MET A 66 4.86 12.28 -4.02
CA MET A 66 5.92 11.26 -3.99
C MET A 66 6.60 11.06 -5.36
N THR A 67 5.87 11.25 -6.45
CA THR A 67 6.42 11.05 -7.81
C THR A 67 6.95 12.36 -8.42
N ASP A 68 6.14 13.40 -8.48
CA ASP A 68 6.46 14.67 -9.15
C ASP A 68 7.50 15.52 -8.42
N LEU A 69 7.61 15.39 -7.09
CA LEU A 69 8.56 16.15 -6.28
C LEU A 69 9.73 15.27 -5.82
N LEU A 70 9.42 14.19 -5.10
CA LEU A 70 10.46 13.36 -4.48
C LEU A 70 11.19 12.49 -5.51
N ALA A 71 10.49 11.61 -6.23
CA ALA A 71 11.14 10.74 -7.21
C ALA A 71 11.77 11.54 -8.36
N ALA A 72 11.04 12.49 -8.95
CA ALA A 72 11.57 13.32 -10.04
C ALA A 72 12.74 14.22 -9.58
N GLY A 73 12.67 14.77 -8.37
CA GLY A 73 13.76 15.55 -7.78
C GLY A 73 15.02 14.71 -7.60
N LEU A 74 14.88 13.51 -7.05
CA LEU A 74 15.99 12.56 -6.89
C LEU A 74 16.61 12.18 -8.24
N LEU A 75 15.78 11.79 -9.22
CA LEU A 75 16.26 11.44 -10.56
C LEU A 75 16.97 12.61 -11.26
N ASN A 76 16.54 13.85 -11.02
CA ASN A 76 17.21 15.04 -11.57
C ASN A 76 18.60 15.27 -10.95
N LEU A 77 18.75 15.05 -9.63
CA LEU A 77 20.05 15.10 -8.96
C LEU A 77 20.99 14.00 -9.47
N GLN A 78 20.46 12.80 -9.71
CA GLN A 78 21.24 11.69 -10.25
C GLN A 78 21.79 11.95 -11.65
N ARG A 79 21.06 12.69 -12.49
CA ARG A 79 21.55 13.09 -13.83
C ARG A 79 22.77 13.99 -13.79
N VAL A 80 22.99 14.71 -12.69
CA VAL A 80 24.16 15.56 -12.48
C VAL A 80 25.21 14.91 -11.56
N GLY A 81 25.09 13.61 -11.30
CA GLY A 81 26.05 12.82 -10.53
C GLY A 81 25.87 12.90 -9.01
N LEU A 82 24.73 13.37 -8.51
CA LEU A 82 24.43 13.44 -7.07
C LEU A 82 23.40 12.37 -6.67
N LEU A 83 23.56 11.79 -5.47
CA LEU A 83 22.63 10.78 -4.91
C LEU A 83 22.45 9.53 -5.79
N THR A 84 23.46 9.17 -6.59
CA THR A 84 23.42 8.00 -7.49
C THR A 84 23.33 6.66 -6.74
N GLU A 85 23.78 6.64 -5.48
CA GLU A 85 23.70 5.54 -4.54
C GLU A 85 22.29 5.33 -3.95
N VAL A 86 21.42 6.35 -4.04
CA VAL A 86 20.05 6.28 -3.51
C VAL A 86 19.11 5.71 -4.57
N SER A 87 18.56 4.53 -4.34
CA SER A 87 17.65 3.88 -5.27
C SER A 87 16.26 4.53 -5.25
N ALA A 88 15.94 5.30 -6.29
CA ALA A 88 14.60 5.86 -6.51
C ALA A 88 13.55 4.74 -6.69
N GLU A 89 13.94 3.62 -7.30
CA GLU A 89 13.09 2.45 -7.48
C GLU A 89 12.74 1.79 -6.14
N ALA A 90 13.71 1.66 -5.23
CA ALA A 90 13.48 1.12 -3.90
C ALA A 90 12.51 2.00 -3.08
N LEU A 91 12.55 3.32 -3.25
CA LEU A 91 11.70 4.27 -2.53
C LEU A 91 10.30 4.42 -3.13
N PHE A 92 10.20 4.49 -4.47
CA PHE A 92 8.99 4.96 -5.16
C PHE A 92 8.54 4.08 -6.32
N GLY A 93 9.22 2.99 -6.66
CA GLY A 93 8.98 2.19 -7.86
C GLY A 93 7.54 1.67 -8.03
N ASN A 94 6.87 1.34 -6.92
CA ASN A 94 5.47 0.89 -6.95
C ASN A 94 4.43 2.03 -6.95
N VAL A 95 4.80 3.24 -6.52
CA VAL A 95 3.87 4.39 -6.38
C VAL A 95 3.15 4.76 -7.68
N PRO A 96 3.80 4.77 -8.87
CA PRO A 96 3.11 5.00 -10.14
C PRO A 96 1.96 4.04 -10.41
N SER A 97 2.09 2.77 -10.01
CA SER A 97 1.03 1.76 -10.16
C SER A 97 -0.17 2.07 -9.27
N LEU A 98 0.07 2.54 -8.04
CA LEU A 98 -1.00 3.02 -7.17
C LEU A 98 -1.72 4.24 -7.77
N ILE A 99 -0.96 5.22 -8.29
CA ILE A 99 -1.56 6.39 -8.95
C ILE A 99 -2.48 5.98 -10.09
N ARG A 100 -2.07 5.02 -10.93
CA ARG A 100 -2.91 4.49 -12.02
C ARG A 100 -4.18 3.83 -11.48
N ALA A 101 -4.08 2.99 -10.44
CA ALA A 101 -5.23 2.33 -9.83
C ALA A 101 -6.27 3.35 -9.30
N HIS A 102 -5.83 4.35 -8.54
CA HIS A 102 -6.71 5.37 -7.97
C HIS A 102 -7.27 6.34 -9.02
N ARG A 103 -6.49 6.66 -10.05
CA ARG A 103 -6.98 7.43 -11.21
C ARG A 103 -8.11 6.69 -11.91
N SER A 104 -7.89 5.41 -12.23
CA SER A 104 -8.88 4.56 -12.88
C SER A 104 -10.12 4.39 -11.99
N PHE A 105 -9.96 4.26 -10.66
CA PHE A 105 -11.08 4.29 -9.72
C PHE A 105 -11.88 5.59 -9.79
N TRP A 106 -11.21 6.74 -9.87
CA TRP A 106 -11.88 8.02 -10.00
C TRP A 106 -12.60 8.14 -11.35
N GLU A 107 -11.92 7.86 -12.44
CA GLU A 107 -12.42 8.07 -13.81
C GLU A 107 -13.57 7.12 -14.16
N GLU A 108 -13.59 5.90 -13.61
CA GLU A 108 -14.59 4.88 -13.95
C GLU A 108 -15.73 4.75 -12.91
N VAL A 109 -15.52 5.20 -11.67
CA VAL A 109 -16.49 4.99 -10.57
C VAL A 109 -16.93 6.32 -9.98
N LEU A 110 -16.03 7.03 -9.28
CA LEU A 110 -16.42 8.19 -8.48
C LEU A 110 -16.81 9.42 -9.32
N GLY A 111 -16.09 9.65 -10.41
CA GLY A 111 -16.29 10.76 -11.34
C GLY A 111 -17.64 10.68 -12.05
N PRO A 112 -17.97 9.55 -12.70
CA PRO A 112 -19.27 9.36 -13.34
C PRO A 112 -20.45 9.53 -12.37
N THR A 113 -20.40 8.93 -11.18
CA THR A 113 -21.43 9.13 -10.14
C THR A 113 -21.61 10.60 -9.77
N LEU A 114 -20.51 11.35 -9.63
CA LEU A 114 -20.57 12.77 -9.32
C LEU A 114 -21.14 13.61 -10.47
N GLU A 115 -20.81 13.27 -11.71
CA GLU A 115 -21.34 13.92 -12.91
C GLU A 115 -22.85 13.69 -13.08
N GLU A 116 -23.32 12.47 -12.81
CA GLU A 116 -24.74 12.14 -12.82
C GLU A 116 -25.52 12.91 -11.75
N THR A 117 -25.01 13.00 -10.52
CA THR A 117 -25.60 13.84 -9.46
C THR A 117 -25.68 15.31 -9.88
N ARG A 118 -24.65 15.83 -10.56
CA ARG A 118 -24.67 17.22 -11.06
C ARG A 118 -25.69 17.43 -12.16
N ALA A 119 -25.81 16.48 -13.09
CA ALA A 119 -26.73 16.57 -14.22
C ALA A 119 -28.20 16.42 -13.79
N SER A 120 -28.48 15.47 -12.90
CA SER A 120 -29.84 15.18 -12.41
C SER A 120 -30.30 16.12 -11.30
N GLY A 121 -29.37 16.75 -10.58
CA GLY A 121 -29.65 17.53 -9.37
C GLY A 121 -30.06 16.67 -8.17
N GLN A 122 -30.02 15.33 -8.29
CA GLN A 122 -30.37 14.41 -7.23
C GLN A 122 -29.18 14.16 -6.28
N PRO A 123 -29.42 13.80 -5.01
CA PRO A 123 -28.36 13.40 -4.09
C PRO A 123 -27.53 12.23 -4.62
N LEU A 124 -26.27 12.10 -4.18
CA LEU A 124 -25.42 10.95 -4.52
C LEU A 124 -26.08 9.66 -4.03
N ASP A 125 -26.23 8.68 -4.92
CA ASP A 125 -26.73 7.36 -4.58
C ASP A 125 -25.56 6.41 -4.25
N PRO A 126 -25.44 5.90 -3.00
CA PRO A 126 -24.42 4.90 -2.66
C PRO A 126 -24.44 3.65 -3.54
N VAL A 127 -25.60 3.27 -4.09
CA VAL A 127 -25.72 2.07 -4.93
C VAL A 127 -24.91 2.20 -6.21
N SER A 128 -24.79 3.41 -6.78
CA SER A 128 -23.98 3.67 -7.98
C SER A 128 -22.49 3.36 -7.81
N LEU A 129 -22.00 3.28 -6.57
CA LEU A 129 -20.60 2.98 -6.27
C LEU A 129 -20.33 1.46 -6.20
N GLN A 130 -21.38 0.64 -6.15
CA GLN A 130 -21.29 -0.79 -5.82
C GLN A 130 -20.34 -1.55 -6.73
N ASP A 131 -20.52 -1.47 -8.05
CA ASP A 131 -19.71 -2.21 -9.02
C ASP A 131 -18.22 -1.85 -8.92
N GLY A 132 -17.92 -0.58 -8.67
CA GLY A 132 -16.56 -0.10 -8.49
C GLY A 132 -15.86 -0.68 -7.26
N PHE A 133 -16.59 -0.85 -6.15
CA PHE A 133 -16.05 -1.43 -4.93
C PHE A 133 -16.06 -2.97 -4.95
N LEU A 134 -17.00 -3.61 -5.65
CA LEU A 134 -16.97 -5.08 -5.81
C LEU A 134 -15.79 -5.56 -6.66
N THR A 135 -15.30 -4.71 -7.57
CA THR A 135 -14.10 -4.96 -8.40
C THR A 135 -12.81 -4.43 -7.76
N CYS A 136 -12.83 -4.02 -6.48
CA CYS A 136 -11.70 -3.37 -5.83
C CYS A 136 -10.43 -4.23 -5.75
N SER A 137 -10.58 -5.55 -5.61
CA SER A 137 -9.43 -6.48 -5.47
C SER A 137 -8.57 -6.53 -6.72
N GLN A 138 -9.19 -6.46 -7.90
CA GLN A 138 -8.51 -6.39 -9.19
C GLN A 138 -7.90 -5.01 -9.38
N ARG A 139 -8.67 -3.95 -9.11
CA ARG A 139 -8.25 -2.55 -9.30
C ARG A 139 -7.08 -2.16 -8.40
N PHE A 140 -7.14 -2.54 -7.14
CA PHE A 140 -6.14 -2.22 -6.12
C PHE A 140 -5.09 -3.31 -5.93
N GLN A 141 -4.99 -4.29 -6.84
CA GLN A 141 -3.95 -5.33 -6.82
C GLN A 141 -2.53 -4.80 -6.55
N PRO A 142 -2.08 -3.63 -7.05
CA PRO A 142 -0.74 -3.11 -6.75
C PRO A 142 -0.44 -2.90 -5.26
N TYR A 143 -1.46 -2.79 -4.40
CA TYR A 143 -1.30 -2.71 -2.95
C TYR A 143 -0.69 -3.95 -2.31
N VAL A 144 -0.87 -5.14 -2.92
CA VAL A 144 -0.25 -6.36 -2.42
C VAL A 144 1.27 -6.18 -2.41
N LEU A 145 1.84 -5.72 -3.53
CA LEU A 145 3.27 -5.45 -3.64
C LEU A 145 3.73 -4.31 -2.73
N TYR A 146 2.93 -3.24 -2.63
CA TYR A 146 3.27 -2.11 -1.77
C TYR A 146 3.37 -2.53 -0.30
N CYS A 147 2.35 -3.21 0.22
CA CYS A 147 2.29 -3.60 1.63
C CYS A 147 3.35 -4.66 1.98
N LEU A 148 3.74 -5.53 1.03
CA LEU A 148 4.85 -6.45 1.20
C LEU A 148 6.22 -5.75 1.37
N ARG A 149 6.39 -4.58 0.75
CA ARG A 149 7.69 -3.88 0.68
C ARG A 149 7.79 -2.64 1.55
N VAL A 150 6.68 -2.12 2.08
CA VAL A 150 6.64 -0.80 2.74
C VAL A 150 7.54 -0.76 3.98
N ARG A 151 7.65 -1.87 4.72
CA ARG A 151 8.52 -1.95 5.90
C ARG A 151 10.00 -1.80 5.51
N GLN A 152 10.45 -2.54 4.50
CA GLN A 152 11.81 -2.47 3.98
C GLN A 152 12.08 -1.10 3.33
N THR A 153 11.09 -0.56 2.61
CA THR A 153 11.17 0.78 1.97
C THR A 153 11.37 1.88 3.00
N MET A 154 10.61 1.85 4.10
CA MET A 154 10.75 2.83 5.19
C MET A 154 12.07 2.65 5.95
N ALA A 155 12.52 1.41 6.17
CA ALA A 155 13.82 1.14 6.77
C ALA A 155 14.96 1.69 5.90
N TYR A 156 14.91 1.45 4.59
CA TYR A 156 15.86 1.99 3.62
C TYR A 156 15.84 3.53 3.59
N ALA A 157 14.65 4.15 3.54
CA ALA A 157 14.51 5.60 3.58
C ALA A 157 15.16 6.19 4.83
N ARG A 158 14.91 5.57 5.99
CA ARG A 158 15.51 5.99 7.27
C ARG A 158 17.02 5.83 7.27
N GLU A 159 17.52 4.67 6.83
CA GLU A 159 18.96 4.41 6.74
C GLU A 159 19.68 5.46 5.88
N GLN A 160 19.10 5.81 4.73
CA GLN A 160 19.64 6.87 3.87
C GLN A 160 19.53 8.25 4.54
N GLN A 161 18.45 8.56 5.25
CA GLN A 161 18.35 9.84 5.98
C GLN A 161 19.34 9.97 7.13
N ASP A 162 19.72 8.86 7.76
CA ASP A 162 20.63 8.82 8.91
C ASP A 162 22.10 8.83 8.47
N HIS A 163 22.45 8.15 7.36
CA HIS A 163 23.84 7.94 6.94
C HIS A 163 24.26 8.71 5.68
N ASN A 164 23.32 9.30 4.93
CA ASN A 164 23.62 10.06 3.71
C ASN A 164 23.25 11.54 3.90
N PRO A 165 24.23 12.42 4.20
CA PRO A 165 23.98 13.84 4.45
C PRO A 165 23.35 14.58 3.27
N LEU A 166 23.71 14.22 2.03
CA LEU A 166 23.12 14.84 0.83
C LEU A 166 21.66 14.44 0.70
N PHE A 167 21.33 13.18 0.95
CA PHE A 167 19.95 12.70 0.92
C PHE A 167 19.11 13.35 2.03
N HIS A 168 19.69 13.48 3.23
CA HIS A 168 19.06 14.18 4.35
C HIS A 168 18.66 15.62 3.97
N VAL A 169 19.59 16.39 3.37
CA VAL A 169 19.33 17.77 2.91
C VAL A 169 18.27 17.79 1.81
N PHE A 170 18.34 16.86 0.86
CA PHE A 170 17.34 16.73 -0.19
C PHE A 170 15.92 16.48 0.36
N VAL A 171 15.79 15.57 1.33
CA VAL A 171 14.50 15.29 1.98
C VAL A 171 14.00 16.52 2.72
N GLN A 172 14.85 17.20 3.51
CA GLN A 172 14.45 18.45 4.18
C GLN A 172 13.99 19.53 3.19
N TRP A 173 14.65 19.65 2.04
CA TRP A 173 14.24 20.57 0.98
C TRP A 173 12.86 20.21 0.43
N CYS A 174 12.60 18.92 0.19
CA CYS A 174 11.28 18.44 -0.25
C CYS A 174 10.20 18.69 0.81
N GLU A 175 10.48 18.43 2.08
CA GLU A 175 9.54 18.64 3.19
C GLU A 175 9.18 20.12 3.37
N LYS A 176 10.11 21.04 3.09
CA LYS A 176 9.85 22.50 3.12
C LYS A 176 9.13 23.02 1.87
N HIS A 177 9.08 22.24 0.78
CA HIS A 177 8.48 22.66 -0.47
C HIS A 177 6.96 22.88 -0.33
N LYS A 178 6.41 23.98 -0.88
CA LYS A 178 4.97 24.33 -0.73
C LYS A 178 4.01 23.19 -1.10
N ARG A 179 4.36 22.39 -2.10
CA ARG A 179 3.56 21.24 -2.57
C ARG A 179 3.52 20.07 -1.58
N SER A 180 4.50 19.91 -0.69
CA SER A 180 4.58 18.76 0.23
C SER A 180 3.57 18.84 1.39
N GLY A 181 3.06 20.04 1.69
CA GLY A 181 2.23 20.27 2.87
C GLY A 181 2.96 20.03 4.19
N ARG A 182 4.31 20.14 4.21
CA ARG A 182 5.17 19.86 5.39
C ARG A 182 5.07 18.44 5.92
N GLN A 183 4.72 17.48 5.06
CA GLN A 183 4.68 16.07 5.43
C GLN A 183 6.08 15.48 5.38
N MET A 184 6.45 14.71 6.40
CA MET A 184 7.71 13.99 6.43
C MET A 184 7.74 12.87 5.38
N LEU A 185 8.92 12.47 4.92
CA LEU A 185 9.05 11.35 3.95
C LEU A 185 8.37 10.07 4.45
N GLY A 186 8.61 9.68 5.71
CA GLY A 186 7.97 8.50 6.33
C GLY A 186 6.44 8.63 6.38
N ASP A 187 5.91 9.84 6.66
CA ASP A 187 4.47 10.09 6.70
C ASP A 187 3.80 9.92 5.34
N LEU A 188 4.51 10.20 4.25
CA LEU A 188 4.06 10.00 2.88
C LEU A 188 4.10 8.51 2.50
N LEU A 189 5.20 7.82 2.83
CA LEU A 189 5.37 6.39 2.54
C LEU A 189 4.34 5.50 3.25
N ILE A 190 3.84 5.88 4.42
CA ILE A 190 2.78 5.10 5.09
C ILE A 190 1.37 5.40 4.54
N LYS A 191 1.17 6.47 3.74
CA LYS A 191 -0.18 6.88 3.27
C LYS A 191 -0.91 5.80 2.49
N PRO A 192 -0.28 5.01 1.59
CA PRO A 192 -1.02 3.99 0.87
C PRO A 192 -1.64 2.95 1.80
N HIS A 193 -0.85 2.38 2.71
CA HIS A 193 -1.37 1.44 3.71
C HIS A 193 -2.53 2.07 4.53
N GLN A 194 -2.40 3.34 4.92
CA GLN A 194 -3.47 4.06 5.60
C GLN A 194 -4.71 4.28 4.71
N ARG A 195 -4.55 4.51 3.40
CA ARG A 195 -5.70 4.75 2.50
C ARG A 195 -6.52 3.49 2.31
N ILE A 196 -5.88 2.37 1.99
CA ILE A 196 -6.60 1.13 1.68
C ILE A 196 -7.42 0.63 2.89
N THR A 197 -6.90 0.85 4.11
CA THR A 197 -7.59 0.53 5.37
C THR A 197 -8.71 1.51 5.74
N LYS A 198 -8.78 2.70 5.10
CA LYS A 198 -9.83 3.70 5.37
C LYS A 198 -11.12 3.43 4.61
N TYR A 199 -11.10 2.73 3.48
CA TYR A 199 -12.33 2.51 2.69
C TYR A 199 -13.45 1.80 3.48
N PRO A 200 -13.21 0.70 4.22
CA PRO A 200 -14.25 0.10 5.06
C PRO A 200 -14.84 1.10 6.06
N LEU A 201 -14.00 1.93 6.67
CA LEU A 201 -14.43 2.93 7.67
C LEU A 201 -15.28 4.03 7.06
N LEU A 202 -14.91 4.52 5.87
CA LEU A 202 -15.66 5.52 5.13
C LEU A 202 -17.02 4.97 4.69
N LEU A 203 -17.05 3.75 4.13
CA LEU A 203 -18.29 3.09 3.75
C LEU A 203 -19.18 2.79 4.96
N GLN A 204 -18.60 2.38 6.09
CA GLN A 204 -19.34 2.18 7.35
C GLN A 204 -19.99 3.50 7.83
N ALA A 205 -19.30 4.63 7.67
CA ALA A 205 -19.82 5.94 8.03
C ALA A 205 -21.01 6.37 7.14
N VAL A 206 -21.03 5.95 5.87
CA VAL A 206 -22.18 6.10 4.97
C VAL A 206 -23.31 5.15 5.38
N LEU A 207 -23.01 3.88 5.64
CA LEU A 207 -23.98 2.85 6.03
C LEU A 207 -24.76 3.22 7.29
N LYS A 208 -24.07 3.74 8.32
CA LYS A 208 -24.69 4.20 9.57
C LYS A 208 -25.78 5.27 9.36
N ARG A 209 -25.71 6.00 8.25
CA ARG A 209 -26.59 7.14 7.92
C ARG A 209 -27.51 6.84 6.73
N THR A 210 -27.57 5.58 6.30
CA THR A 210 -28.38 5.13 5.16
C THR A 210 -29.62 4.39 5.66
N PRO A 211 -30.84 4.92 5.44
CA PRO A 211 -32.07 4.25 5.88
C PRO A 211 -32.59 3.20 4.89
N LYS A 212 -32.41 3.41 3.58
CA LYS A 212 -32.97 2.56 2.51
C LYS A 212 -32.37 1.14 2.54
N PRO A 213 -33.16 0.06 2.66
CA PRO A 213 -32.64 -1.32 2.75
C PRO A 213 -31.70 -1.71 1.61
N GLN A 214 -32.10 -1.46 0.35
CA GLN A 214 -31.29 -1.76 -0.84
C GLN A 214 -29.91 -1.10 -0.80
N ALA A 215 -29.84 0.18 -0.42
CA ALA A 215 -28.57 0.90 -0.31
C ALA A 215 -27.71 0.39 0.85
N ARG A 216 -28.34 -0.06 1.95
CA ARG A 216 -27.63 -0.69 3.08
C ARG A 216 -27.01 -2.02 2.67
N GLU A 217 -27.72 -2.84 1.91
CA GLU A 217 -27.22 -4.11 1.36
C GLU A 217 -26.03 -3.87 0.43
N ALA A 218 -26.14 -2.93 -0.51
CA ALA A 218 -25.04 -2.53 -1.39
C ALA A 218 -23.81 -2.07 -0.59
N LEU A 219 -23.99 -1.19 0.40
CA LEU A 219 -22.91 -0.72 1.28
C LEU A 219 -22.26 -1.85 2.08
N THR A 220 -23.06 -2.80 2.55
CA THR A 220 -22.56 -3.95 3.32
C THR A 220 -21.72 -4.86 2.43
N ALA A 221 -22.16 -5.10 1.18
CA ALA A 221 -21.39 -5.85 0.20
C ALA A 221 -20.06 -5.16 -0.16
N MET A 222 -20.07 -3.83 -0.35
CA MET A 222 -18.85 -3.05 -0.61
C MET A 222 -17.86 -3.11 0.55
N ILE A 223 -18.34 -3.01 1.80
CA ILE A 223 -17.49 -3.14 3.00
C ILE A 223 -16.87 -4.54 3.04
N ALA A 224 -17.68 -5.58 2.85
CA ALA A 224 -17.21 -6.96 2.87
C ALA A 224 -16.15 -7.23 1.77
N ALA A 225 -16.31 -6.65 0.58
CA ALA A 225 -15.34 -6.75 -0.51
C ALA A 225 -13.99 -6.09 -0.13
N MET A 226 -14.03 -4.86 0.39
CA MET A 226 -12.81 -4.17 0.85
C MET A 226 -12.12 -4.90 2.00
N GLU A 227 -12.87 -5.38 2.99
CA GLU A 227 -12.31 -6.16 4.10
C GLU A 227 -11.72 -7.50 3.64
N SER A 228 -12.37 -8.18 2.69
CA SER A 228 -11.85 -9.40 2.09
C SER A 228 -10.50 -9.14 1.42
N PHE A 229 -10.39 -8.04 0.67
CA PHE A 229 -9.14 -7.63 0.05
C PHE A 229 -8.05 -7.28 1.08
N LEU A 230 -8.39 -6.58 2.16
CA LEU A 230 -7.47 -6.30 3.25
C LEU A 230 -6.98 -7.57 3.95
N ARG A 231 -7.88 -8.54 4.20
CA ARG A 231 -7.51 -9.87 4.74
C ARG A 231 -6.56 -10.59 3.80
N HIS A 232 -6.79 -10.51 2.48
CA HIS A 232 -5.88 -11.07 1.48
C HIS A 232 -4.49 -10.43 1.55
N ILE A 233 -4.40 -9.09 1.58
CA ILE A 233 -3.11 -8.38 1.73
C ILE A 233 -2.41 -8.80 3.02
N ASN A 234 -3.11 -8.79 4.15
CA ASN A 234 -2.52 -9.17 5.44
C ASN A 234 -2.00 -10.61 5.43
N LYS A 235 -2.72 -11.54 4.79
CA LYS A 235 -2.26 -12.91 4.61
C LYS A 235 -0.96 -12.97 3.80
N GLN A 236 -0.88 -12.24 2.68
CA GLN A 236 0.33 -12.19 1.84
C GLN A 236 1.52 -11.61 2.61
N VAL A 237 1.32 -10.51 3.35
CA VAL A 237 2.38 -9.91 4.19
C VAL A 237 2.88 -10.89 5.23
N ARG A 238 1.97 -11.53 5.98
CA ARG A 238 2.32 -12.53 6.99
C ARG A 238 3.09 -13.71 6.39
N GLN A 239 2.63 -14.25 5.25
CA GLN A 239 3.31 -15.35 4.57
C GLN A 239 4.73 -14.96 4.14
N GLY A 240 4.91 -13.74 3.63
CA GLY A 240 6.24 -13.21 3.30
C GLY A 240 7.16 -13.12 4.52
N GLU A 241 6.67 -12.57 5.64
CA GLU A 241 7.44 -12.48 6.89
C GLU A 241 7.79 -13.85 7.47
N GLU A 242 6.86 -14.81 7.41
CA GLU A 242 7.08 -16.20 7.82
C GLU A 242 8.15 -16.89 6.96
N GLN A 243 8.12 -16.66 5.64
CA GLN A 243 9.10 -17.21 4.71
C GLN A 243 10.49 -16.58 4.87
N GLU A 244 10.58 -15.26 5.08
CA GLU A 244 11.84 -14.57 5.41
C GLU A 244 12.42 -15.09 6.74
N SER A 245 11.58 -15.27 7.76
CA SER A 245 11.97 -15.81 9.06
C SER A 245 12.52 -17.25 8.95
N LEU A 246 11.82 -18.11 8.21
CA LEU A 246 12.26 -19.49 7.96
C LEU A 246 13.58 -19.52 7.18
N ALA A 247 13.72 -18.69 6.14
CA ALA A 247 14.96 -18.62 5.36
C ALA A 247 16.14 -18.14 6.21
N ALA A 248 15.92 -17.19 7.13
CA ALA A 248 16.93 -16.75 8.08
C ALA A 248 17.35 -17.87 9.04
N ALA A 249 16.40 -18.67 9.55
CA ALA A 249 16.69 -19.82 10.40
C ALA A 249 17.44 -20.92 9.64
N ALA A 250 17.02 -21.25 8.42
CA ALA A 250 17.68 -22.25 7.58
C ALA A 250 19.15 -21.91 7.31
N ARG A 251 19.47 -20.63 7.07
CA ARG A 251 20.86 -20.17 6.91
C ARG A 251 21.72 -20.34 8.16
N ARG A 252 21.12 -20.32 9.37
CA ARG A 252 21.84 -20.50 10.64
C ARG A 252 22.10 -21.97 10.97
N VAL A 253 21.16 -22.86 10.63
CA VAL A 253 21.27 -24.30 10.94
C VAL A 253 22.38 -24.97 10.13
N GLY A 254 22.58 -24.55 8.88
CA GLY A 254 23.66 -25.08 8.03
C GLY A 254 23.54 -26.58 7.73
N PRO A 255 24.48 -27.16 6.97
CA PRO A 255 24.64 -28.61 6.89
C PRO A 255 25.16 -29.15 8.23
N TYR A 256 24.77 -30.38 8.56
CA TYR A 256 25.22 -31.07 9.78
C TYR A 256 26.26 -32.13 9.45
N GLU A 257 27.16 -32.44 10.37
CA GLU A 257 28.14 -33.51 10.19
C GLU A 257 27.61 -34.83 10.76
N VAL A 258 28.06 -35.94 10.16
CA VAL A 258 27.82 -37.28 10.73
C VAL A 258 28.73 -37.40 11.94
N LEU A 259 28.16 -37.32 13.14
CA LEU A 259 28.90 -37.54 14.38
C LEU A 259 29.20 -39.03 14.54
N GLU A 260 30.46 -39.37 14.78
CA GLU A 260 30.95 -40.73 15.09
C GLU A 260 30.60 -41.79 14.02
N PRO A 261 31.07 -41.63 12.75
CA PRO A 261 30.86 -42.67 11.76
C PRO A 261 31.66 -43.94 12.11
N SER A 262 31.03 -45.11 11.99
CA SER A 262 31.67 -46.40 12.25
C SER A 262 32.71 -46.80 11.19
N SER A 263 32.70 -46.16 10.02
CA SER A 263 33.69 -46.30 8.95
C SER A 263 33.60 -45.13 7.93
N GLU A 264 34.67 -44.92 7.15
CA GLU A 264 34.68 -43.95 6.04
C GLU A 264 33.61 -44.25 4.98
N GLU A 265 33.30 -45.53 4.75
CA GLU A 265 32.26 -45.94 3.81
C GLU A 265 30.86 -45.54 4.32
N VAL A 266 30.61 -45.64 5.62
CA VAL A 266 29.37 -45.17 6.24
C VAL A 266 29.26 -43.65 6.18
N GLU A 267 30.34 -42.91 6.46
CA GLU A 267 30.33 -41.44 6.33
C GLU A 267 30.03 -41.02 4.88
N LYS A 268 30.68 -41.64 3.89
CA LYS A 268 30.48 -41.35 2.47
C LYS A 268 29.03 -41.60 2.03
N ASN A 269 28.41 -42.68 2.53
CA ASN A 269 27.02 -43.01 2.22
C ASN A 269 26.02 -42.09 2.94
N LEU A 270 26.36 -41.55 4.12
CA LEU A 270 25.49 -40.68 4.90
C LEU A 270 25.60 -39.20 4.51
N ARG A 271 26.76 -38.76 3.99
CA ARG A 271 27.02 -37.36 3.58
C ARG A 271 25.95 -36.75 2.66
N PRO A 272 25.34 -37.45 1.69
CA PRO A 272 24.25 -36.91 0.88
C PRO A 272 22.98 -36.58 1.66
N PHE A 273 22.79 -37.18 2.84
CA PHE A 273 21.63 -36.97 3.70
C PHE A 273 21.88 -35.87 4.75
N SER A 274 23.12 -35.39 4.87
CA SER A 274 23.58 -34.40 5.85
C SER A 274 23.15 -32.94 5.56
N THR A 275 22.20 -32.76 4.65
CA THR A 275 21.63 -31.45 4.30
C THR A 275 20.18 -31.39 4.73
N LEU A 276 19.85 -30.46 5.64
CA LEU A 276 18.48 -30.19 6.03
C LEU A 276 17.93 -28.98 5.25
N ASP A 277 17.15 -29.23 4.20
CA ASP A 277 16.44 -28.16 3.49
C ASP A 277 15.09 -27.87 4.18
N LEU A 278 15.10 -26.88 5.08
CA LEU A 278 13.87 -26.42 5.75
C LEU A 278 12.89 -25.74 4.79
N MET A 279 13.33 -25.29 3.61
CA MET A 279 12.52 -24.61 2.60
C MET A 279 11.82 -25.58 1.64
N ALA A 280 12.27 -26.84 1.56
CA ALA A 280 11.63 -27.86 0.73
C ALA A 280 10.20 -28.19 1.22
N PRO A 281 9.27 -28.59 0.35
CA PRO A 281 7.94 -29.06 0.78
C PRO A 281 8.02 -30.18 1.81
N MET A 282 7.09 -30.21 2.77
CA MET A 282 7.00 -31.34 3.70
C MET A 282 6.39 -32.54 2.99
N LEU A 283 7.03 -33.72 3.11
CA LEU A 283 6.49 -34.96 2.57
C LEU A 283 5.08 -35.22 3.14
N GLY A 284 4.13 -35.55 2.26
CA GLY A 284 2.74 -35.80 2.65
C GLY A 284 1.91 -34.55 2.93
N VAL A 285 2.45 -33.35 2.72
CA VAL A 285 1.72 -32.08 2.86
C VAL A 285 1.63 -31.37 1.52
N ALA A 286 0.49 -30.73 1.27
CA ALA A 286 0.26 -30.00 0.04
C ALA A 286 1.27 -28.83 -0.12
N PRO A 287 1.80 -28.57 -1.33
CA PRO A 287 2.89 -27.60 -1.57
C PRO A 287 2.60 -26.17 -1.10
N GLU A 288 1.34 -25.80 -0.98
CA GLU A 288 0.89 -24.51 -0.48
C GLU A 288 1.15 -24.27 1.02
N HIS A 289 1.51 -25.32 1.78
CA HIS A 289 1.88 -25.20 3.18
C HIS A 289 3.41 -25.20 3.33
N THR A 290 3.93 -24.14 3.94
CA THR A 290 5.36 -24.00 4.27
C THR A 290 5.60 -24.21 5.75
N ARG A 291 6.80 -24.65 6.12
CA ARG A 291 7.22 -24.68 7.53
C ARG A 291 7.16 -23.27 8.13
N GLN A 292 6.93 -23.18 9.43
CA GLN A 292 6.95 -21.92 10.17
C GLN A 292 7.86 -22.06 11.38
N LEU A 293 8.73 -21.08 11.59
CA LEU A 293 9.49 -20.97 12.83
C LEU A 293 8.53 -20.57 13.96
N LEU A 294 8.26 -21.49 14.89
CA LEU A 294 7.34 -21.26 16.01
C LEU A 294 8.05 -20.69 17.25
N LEU A 295 9.26 -21.16 17.53
CA LEU A 295 10.03 -20.79 18.71
C LEU A 295 11.53 -20.84 18.41
N GLU A 296 12.25 -19.85 18.91
CA GLU A 296 13.71 -19.79 18.91
C GLU A 296 14.17 -19.16 20.23
N GLY A 297 15.18 -19.75 20.87
CA GLY A 297 15.70 -19.24 22.13
C GLY A 297 16.90 -20.03 22.65
N PRO A 298 17.60 -19.49 23.66
CA PRO A 298 18.75 -20.15 24.26
C PRO A 298 18.30 -21.42 25.00
N ALA A 299 18.97 -22.53 24.73
CA ALA A 299 18.76 -23.80 25.41
C ALA A 299 20.10 -24.39 25.87
N ARG A 300 20.07 -25.21 26.92
CA ARG A 300 21.22 -26.02 27.36
C ARG A 300 20.87 -27.49 27.19
N VAL A 301 21.67 -28.19 26.39
CA VAL A 301 21.57 -29.65 26.27
C VAL A 301 22.22 -30.25 27.53
N LYS A 302 21.48 -31.10 28.24
CA LYS A 302 22.03 -31.88 29.36
C LYS A 302 22.44 -33.24 28.81
N GLU A 303 23.74 -33.43 28.60
CA GLU A 303 24.28 -34.75 28.26
C GLU A 303 24.04 -35.72 29.43
N GLY A 304 23.53 -36.92 29.10
CA GLY A 304 23.34 -37.98 30.08
C GLY A 304 24.71 -38.44 30.59
N ARG A 305 24.81 -38.73 31.89
CA ARG A 305 25.99 -39.43 32.42
C ARG A 305 26.02 -40.81 31.77
N GLU A 306 26.93 -41.03 30.83
CA GLU A 306 27.24 -42.38 30.38
C GLU A 306 27.65 -43.21 31.60
N GLY A 307 26.87 -44.24 31.90
CA GLY A 307 27.25 -45.25 32.88
C GLY A 307 28.47 -45.99 32.35
N LYS A 308 29.54 -45.99 33.15
CA LYS A 308 30.71 -46.85 32.95
C LYS A 308 30.32 -48.32 32.92
#